data_AF-A0A348UQ60-F1
#
_entry.id   AF-A0A348UQ60-F1
#
_cell.length_a   1.000
_cell.length_b   1.000
_cell.length_c   1.000
_cell.angle_alpha   90.00
_cell.angle_beta   90.00
_cell.angle_gamma   90.00
#
_symmetry.space_group_name_H-M   'P 1'
#
loop_
_entity.id
_entity.type
_entity.pdbx_description
1 polymer ?
#
loop_
_entity_poly.entity_id
_entity_poly.type
_entity_poly.pdbx_seq_one_letter_code
_entity_poly.pdbx_strand_id
1 'polypeptide(L)'
;MTPEQQERMLIIFHMLVSLFERAYLLLWEPDMSPRQARRWSSWEDYMREWLRRADFRESLPQLLRGEDPAFVAMLEALAPEDA
;
A
#
# COMPACT_ATOMS: atom_id res chain seq x y z
N MET A 1 -21.22 5.67 9.00
CA MET A 1 -20.27 4.98 9.90
C MET A 1 -20.26 5.75 11.21
N THR A 2 -20.25 5.07 12.35
CA THR A 2 -20.02 5.75 13.63
C THR A 2 -18.54 6.11 13.77
N PRO A 3 -18.17 7.08 14.62
CA PRO A 3 -16.77 7.44 14.85
C PRO A 3 -15.90 6.24 15.24
N GLU A 4 -16.41 5.34 16.07
CA GLU A 4 -15.69 4.12 16.50
C GLU A 4 -15.46 3.15 15.33
N GLN A 5 -16.37 3.09 14.35
CA GLN A 5 -16.19 2.28 13.15
C GLN A 5 -15.11 2.86 12.24
N GLN A 6 -15.03 4.20 12.15
CA GLN A 6 -13.98 4.88 11.38
C GLN A 6 -12.61 4.68 12.01
N GLU A 7 -12.49 4.79 13.33
CA GLU A 7 -11.23 4.50 14.05
C GLU A 7 -10.77 3.06 13.84
N ARG A 8 -11.68 2.08 13.97
CA ARG A 8 -11.35 0.67 13.71
C ARG A 8 -10.88 0.43 12.29
N MET A 9 -11.54 1.06 11.31
CA MET A 9 -11.14 0.96 9.91
C MET A 9 -9.75 1.58 9.69
N LEU A 10 -9.48 2.75 10.27
CA LEU A 10 -8.18 3.42 10.16
C LEU A 10 -7.06 2.58 10.77
N ILE A 11 -7.32 1.93 11.90
CA ILE A 11 -6.39 0.98 12.52
C ILE A 11 -6.09 -0.20 11.59
N ILE A 12 -7.10 -0.73 10.89
CA ILE A 12 -6.92 -1.78 9.87
C ILE A 12 -6.07 -1.26 8.70
N PHE A 13 -6.31 -0.02 8.25
CA PHE A 13 -5.52 0.58 7.18
C PHE A 13 -4.06 0.77 7.57
N HIS A 14 -3.79 1.20 8.80
CA HIS A 14 -2.42 1.26 9.32
C HIS A 14 -1.75 -0.12 9.30
N MET A 15 -2.42 -1.15 9.81
CA MET A 15 -1.87 -2.51 9.76
C MET A 15 -1.60 -2.99 8.33
N LEU A 16 -2.49 -2.64 7.40
CA LEU A 16 -2.35 -2.99 5.99
C LEU A 16 -1.16 -2.27 5.33
N VAL A 17 -0.98 -0.97 5.58
CA VAL A 17 0.16 -0.20 5.05
C VAL A 17 1.47 -0.74 5.61
N SER A 18 1.57 -1.02 6.90
CA SER A 18 2.76 -1.65 7.48
C SER A 18 3.06 -3.04 6.89
N LEU A 19 2.02 -3.78 6.48
CA LEU A 19 2.19 -5.06 5.79
C LEU A 19 2.73 -4.86 4.36
N PHE A 20 2.24 -3.86 3.64
CA PHE A 20 2.74 -3.51 2.32
C PHE A 20 4.19 -3.03 2.36
N GLU A 21 4.54 -2.17 3.32
CA GLU A 21 5.92 -1.72 3.52
C GLU A 21 6.84 -2.93 3.79
N ARG A 22 6.41 -3.83 4.68
CA ARG A 22 7.17 -5.05 4.97
C ARG A 22 7.34 -5.94 3.74
N ALA A 23 6.29 -6.09 2.91
CA ALA A 23 6.37 -6.86 1.68
C ALA A 23 7.33 -6.20 0.68
N TYR A 24 7.29 -4.88 0.54
CA TYR A 24 8.21 -4.10 -0.29
C TYR A 24 9.67 -4.33 0.16
N LEU A 25 9.98 -4.12 1.43
CA LEU A 25 11.34 -4.27 1.96
C LEU A 25 11.92 -5.70 1.82
N LEU A 26 11.06 -6.73 1.80
CA LEU A 26 11.49 -8.13 1.74
C LEU A 26 11.50 -8.73 0.34
N LEU A 27 10.64 -8.25 -0.56
CA LEU A 27 10.38 -8.89 -1.84
C LEU A 27 10.71 -8.00 -3.03
N TRP A 28 10.73 -6.67 -2.84
CA TRP A 28 11.00 -5.75 -3.94
C TRP A 28 12.51 -5.62 -4.18
N GLU A 29 12.91 -5.81 -5.43
CA GLU A 29 14.26 -5.68 -5.95
C GLU A 29 14.16 -5.09 -7.36
N PRO A 30 15.10 -4.23 -7.79
CA PRO A 30 15.11 -3.68 -9.15
C PRO A 30 15.22 -4.77 -10.24
N ASP A 31 16.02 -5.82 -9.98
CA ASP A 31 16.34 -6.88 -10.93
C ASP A 31 15.83 -8.25 -10.44
N MET A 32 14.52 -8.46 -10.51
CA MET A 32 13.91 -9.71 -10.05
C MET A 32 14.06 -10.87 -11.04
N SER A 33 14.36 -12.06 -10.52
CA SER A 33 14.14 -13.30 -11.28
C SER A 33 12.65 -13.50 -11.59
N PRO A 34 12.27 -14.29 -12.63
CA PRO A 34 10.87 -14.54 -12.97
C PRO A 34 10.03 -15.09 -11.80
N ARG A 35 10.65 -15.82 -10.87
CA ARG A 35 9.99 -16.35 -9.68
C ARG A 35 9.75 -15.27 -8.62
N GLN A 36 10.69 -14.36 -8.41
CA GLN A 36 10.51 -13.21 -7.51
C GLN A 36 9.46 -12.26 -8.07
N ALA A 37 9.53 -11.94 -9.36
CA ALA A 37 8.56 -11.08 -10.04
C ALA A 37 7.13 -11.59 -9.91
N ARG A 38 6.91 -12.91 -10.07
CA ARG A 38 5.57 -13.52 -9.86
C ARG A 38 5.07 -13.43 -8.42
N ARG A 39 5.95 -13.43 -7.43
CA ARG A 39 5.55 -13.26 -6.02
C ARG A 39 5.24 -11.81 -5.72
N TRP A 40 6.05 -10.90 -6.26
CA TRP A 40 5.84 -9.47 -6.14
C TRP A 40 4.55 -9.03 -6.84
N SER A 41 4.23 -9.56 -8.02
CA SER A 41 3.05 -9.17 -8.78
C SER A 41 1.76 -9.34 -7.96
N SER A 42 1.65 -10.41 -7.16
CA SER A 42 0.49 -10.58 -6.27
C SER A 42 0.37 -9.49 -5.20
N TRP A 43 1.49 -8.98 -4.69
CA TRP A 43 1.49 -7.83 -3.76
C TRP A 43 1.16 -6.52 -4.48
N GLU A 44 1.72 -6.32 -5.67
CA GLU A 44 1.42 -5.14 -6.50
C GLU A 44 -0.07 -5.06 -6.86
N ASP A 45 -0.65 -6.17 -7.33
CA ASP A 45 -2.07 -6.27 -7.64
C ASP A 45 -2.92 -5.95 -6.42
N TYR A 46 -2.54 -6.48 -5.25
CA TYR A 46 -3.27 -6.23 -4.00
C TYR A 46 -3.18 -4.77 -3.56
N MET A 47 -2.00 -4.14 -3.66
CA MET A 47 -1.86 -2.70 -3.42
C MET A 47 -2.73 -1.89 -4.38
N ARG A 48 -2.72 -2.21 -5.68
CA ARG A 48 -3.54 -1.54 -6.69
C ARG A 48 -5.04 -1.65 -6.41
N GLU A 49 -5.52 -2.80 -5.94
CA GLU A 49 -6.92 -2.97 -5.54
C GLU A 49 -7.30 -2.03 -4.39
N TRP A 50 -6.46 -1.90 -3.37
CA TRP A 50 -6.71 -1.00 -2.25
C TRP A 50 -6.59 0.48 -2.64
N LEU A 51 -5.64 0.84 -3.51
CA LEU A 51 -5.48 2.20 -4.04
C LEU A 51 -6.68 2.67 -4.88
N ARG A 52 -7.49 1.74 -5.42
CA ARG A 52 -8.75 2.08 -6.12
C ARG A 52 -9.87 2.48 -5.16
N ARG A 53 -9.79 2.13 -3.88
CA ARG A 53 -10.81 2.49 -2.89
C ARG A 53 -10.63 3.93 -2.42
N ALA A 54 -11.70 4.73 -2.52
CA ALA A 54 -11.66 6.14 -2.16
C ALA A 54 -11.33 6.37 -0.68
N ASP A 55 -11.95 5.61 0.23
CA ASP A 55 -11.74 5.70 1.68
C ASP A 55 -10.28 5.44 2.09
N PHE A 56 -9.66 4.44 1.47
CA PHE A 56 -8.24 4.13 1.67
C PHE A 56 -7.35 5.24 1.12
N ARG A 57 -7.60 5.69 -0.11
CA ARG A 57 -6.82 6.74 -0.78
C ARG A 57 -6.86 8.07 -0.02
N GLU A 58 -8.04 8.47 0.45
CA GLU A 58 -8.22 9.67 1.26
C GLU A 58 -7.43 9.60 2.58
N SER A 59 -7.21 8.39 3.10
CA SER A 59 -6.45 8.16 4.33
C SER A 59 -4.92 8.08 4.10
N LEU A 60 -4.45 7.82 2.87
CA LEU A 60 -3.02 7.63 2.57
C LEU A 60 -2.09 8.75 3.07
N PRO A 61 -2.41 10.05 2.93
CA PRO A 61 -1.52 11.11 3.41
C PRO A 61 -1.24 11.03 4.91
N GLN A 62 -2.21 10.53 5.70
CA GLN A 62 -2.03 10.28 7.12
C GLN A 62 -1.28 8.97 7.36
N LEU A 63 -1.63 7.91 6.63
CA LEU A 63 -1.09 6.56 6.83
C LEU A 63 0.39 6.44 6.46
N LEU A 64 0.84 7.16 5.42
CA LEU A 64 2.21 7.08 4.90
C LEU A 64 3.22 7.96 5.67
N ARG A 65 2.77 8.67 6.70
CA ARG A 65 3.62 9.60 7.43
C ARG A 65 4.65 8.86 8.28
N GLY A 66 5.91 8.90 7.83
CA GLY A 66 7.03 8.28 8.54
C GLY A 66 7.37 6.86 8.06
N GLU A 67 6.65 6.36 7.05
CA GLU A 67 7.00 5.13 6.33
C GLU A 67 8.24 5.37 5.44
N ASP A 68 8.87 4.29 4.98
CA ASP A 68 10.05 4.35 4.12
C ASP A 68 9.81 5.19 2.84
N PRO A 69 10.67 6.19 2.52
CA PRO A 69 10.46 7.06 1.37
C PRO A 69 10.42 6.33 0.01
N ALA A 70 11.15 5.21 -0.14
CA ALA A 70 11.15 4.46 -1.39
C ALA A 70 9.86 3.63 -1.52
N PHE A 71 9.35 3.09 -0.41
CA PHE A 71 8.02 2.48 -0.37
C PHE A 71 6.92 3.49 -0.71
N VAL A 72 6.95 4.69 -0.13
CA VAL A 72 5.99 5.77 -0.42
C VAL A 72 6.00 6.12 -1.91
N ALA A 73 7.17 6.38 -2.49
CA ALA A 73 7.29 6.72 -3.91
C ALA A 73 6.79 5.59 -4.83
N MET A 74 7.04 4.33 -4.46
CA MET A 74 6.53 3.17 -5.19
C MET A 74 5.00 3.12 -5.14
N LEU A 75 4.40 3.30 -3.96
CA LEU A 75 2.95 3.25 -3.80
C LEU A 75 2.25 4.42 -4.52
N GLU A 76 2.85 5.62 -4.50
CA GLU A 76 2.38 6.77 -5.27
C GLU A 76 2.43 6.51 -6.78
N ALA A 77 3.48 5.85 -7.28
CA ALA A 77 3.58 5.46 -8.69
C ALA A 77 2.60 4.35 -9.09
N LEU A 78 2.13 3.53 -8.14
CA LEU A 78 1.10 2.51 -8.37
C LEU A 78 -0.32 3.08 -8.37
N ALA A 79 -0.52 4.27 -7.79
CA ALA A 79 -1.83 4.89 -7.72
C ALA A 79 -2.36 5.15 -9.14
N PRO A 80 -3.66 4.90 -9.40
CA PRO A 80 -4.24 5.18 -10.71
C PRO A 80 -4.10 6.68 -11.04
N GLU A 81 -3.79 7.01 -12.29
CA GLU A 81 -3.66 8.41 -12.78
C GLU A 81 -5.00 9.18 -12.78
N ASP A 82 -6.11 8.54 -12.41
CA ASP A 82 -7.45 9.15 -12.45
C ASP A 82 -7.80 9.89 -11.14
N ALA A 83 -7.76 11.22 -11.23
CA ALA A 83 -8.55 12.16 -10.44
C ALA A 83 -9.40 13.03 -11.37
#